data_AF-A0A507D7G1-F1
#
_entry.id   AF-A0A507D7G1-F1
#
_cell.length_a   1.000
_cell.length_b   1.000
_cell.length_c   1.000
_cell.angle_alpha   90.00
_cell.angle_beta   90.00
_cell.angle_gamma   90.00
#
_symmetry.space_group_name_H-M   'P 1'
#
loop_
_entity.id
_entity.type
_entity.pdbx_description
1 polymer ?
#
loop_
_entity_poly.entity_id
_entity_poly.type
_entity_poly.pdbx_seq_one_letter_code
_entity_poly.pdbx_strand_id
1 'polypeptide(L)'
;MYQISSIKGRRSPALLLILCTTALVLLVSFAVPAQAQLRSGYRCDPNACKAPTCKCPSTQAPWNPTSTKLPMLATLTFDDAINSVVLPSILGTLGNHTNPNGCPLSATFFVSTQYTDFSLVQQFYAAGHEIAVHTVHHYSDPSSDEIESALTAISKWAGIPQSKIRGFRTPFLNYTTSTFQSLLANGHFLYDSSMPTGAVPVWPHTLDNGFALDCVTGTCDPTAKFPGLWEVAMSDLLNPDGTLNASMDPEGSSSGIVNLLKSNFIRHYQDPNRVPFGLYIHAASGTVDPTRIQAYSEFISWTQATYPDVYWINNQQLLSFMTTPPPTDSSPHPSLGCTIYLPSPSNSEICDGRSNTGTSDFSTIDSNLLSSCYFTVTQSSTQTCFGCPSNFPNTTGSGIGPVPPRDSSTRAFVPDLGCPGTGVWDPIAAKCVDLPVLVIGNGAILGGLNMTGPNAVPRSNASGTTAPGTTAPGATAPSAAAPGTNGGKVSTSASSASSATSSLQLSWAVIMNIAVIVICLMSS
;
A
#
# COMPACT_ATOMS: atom_id res chain seq x y z
N MET A 1 65.03 6.45 -69.61
CA MET A 1 65.64 7.41 -68.66
C MET A 1 64.47 8.04 -67.91
N TYR A 2 64.21 7.87 -66.61
CA TYR A 2 65.06 7.65 -65.45
C TYR A 2 64.38 6.66 -64.48
N GLN A 3 65.17 5.80 -63.83
CA GLN A 3 64.76 5.03 -62.66
C GLN A 3 64.70 5.92 -61.42
N ILE A 4 63.75 5.65 -60.51
CA ILE A 4 63.91 5.97 -59.08
C ILE A 4 63.46 4.77 -58.23
N SER A 5 64.34 4.43 -57.30
CA SER A 5 64.47 3.19 -56.54
C SER A 5 63.47 3.01 -55.41
N SER A 6 63.19 1.74 -55.13
CA SER A 6 62.52 1.21 -53.94
C SER A 6 63.33 1.51 -52.66
N ILE A 7 62.69 2.11 -51.66
CA ILE A 7 63.19 2.14 -50.27
C ILE A 7 62.28 1.23 -49.44
N LYS A 8 62.81 0.05 -49.08
CA LYS A 8 62.26 -0.84 -48.05
C LYS A 8 62.52 -0.23 -46.68
N GLY A 9 61.47 0.34 -46.07
CA GLY A 9 61.46 0.77 -44.66
C GLY A 9 60.65 -0.21 -43.82
N ARG A 10 61.36 -1.05 -43.04
CA ARG A 10 60.83 -2.02 -42.08
C ARG A 10 60.17 -1.26 -40.91
N ARG A 11 58.84 -1.21 -40.84
CA ARG A 11 58.12 -0.72 -39.64
C ARG A 11 57.68 -1.91 -38.80
N SER A 12 58.25 -2.02 -37.60
CA SER A 12 57.94 -3.05 -36.61
C SER A 12 56.51 -2.88 -36.07
N PRO A 13 55.73 -3.96 -35.89
CA PRO A 13 54.33 -3.89 -35.44
C PRO A 13 54.16 -3.62 -33.93
N ALA A 14 55.25 -3.43 -33.19
CA ALA A 14 55.25 -3.34 -31.73
C ALA A 14 54.86 -1.95 -31.17
N LEU A 15 54.81 -0.90 -31.99
CA LEU A 15 54.55 0.47 -31.51
C LEU A 15 53.08 0.91 -31.59
N LEU A 16 52.23 0.16 -32.31
CA LEU A 16 50.80 0.46 -32.43
C LEU A 16 49.95 -0.19 -31.32
N LEU A 17 50.51 -1.16 -30.59
CA LEU A 17 49.81 -1.90 -29.53
C LEU A 17 49.89 -1.22 -28.14
N ILE A 18 50.79 -0.25 -27.96
CA ILE A 18 51.04 0.40 -26.66
C ILE A 18 50.16 1.65 -26.47
N LEU A 19 49.57 2.19 -27.55
CA LEU A 19 48.62 3.31 -27.50
C LEU A 19 47.16 2.87 -27.29
N CYS A 20 46.84 1.57 -27.40
CA CYS A 20 45.49 1.04 -27.14
C CYS A 20 45.29 0.50 -25.71
N THR A 21 46.37 0.29 -24.93
CA THR A 21 46.27 -0.31 -23.59
C THR A 21 46.32 0.69 -22.44
N THR A 22 46.53 1.98 -22.71
CA THR A 22 46.55 3.05 -21.69
C THR A 22 45.28 3.90 -21.64
N ALA A 23 44.28 3.62 -22.49
CA ALA A 23 42.96 4.26 -22.45
C ALA A 23 41.87 3.40 -21.75
N LEU A 24 42.22 2.21 -21.26
CA LEU A 24 41.27 1.26 -20.67
C LEU A 24 41.39 1.12 -19.12
N VAL A 25 41.95 2.13 -18.45
CA VAL A 25 41.99 2.17 -16.99
C VAL A 25 41.54 3.56 -16.54
N LEU A 26 40.46 3.60 -15.75
CA LEU A 26 39.80 4.76 -15.12
C LEU A 26 38.82 5.56 -15.99
N LEU A 27 37.83 4.87 -16.57
CA LEU A 27 36.44 5.36 -16.54
C LEU A 27 35.67 4.48 -15.56
N VAL A 28 35.99 4.60 -14.26
CA VAL A 28 34.98 4.32 -13.24
C VAL A 28 34.03 5.50 -13.34
N SER A 29 33.04 5.40 -14.23
CA SER A 29 31.85 6.21 -14.14
C SER A 29 31.28 5.93 -12.76
N PHE A 30 31.48 6.86 -11.82
CA PHE A 30 30.59 6.93 -10.68
C PHE A 30 29.22 7.13 -11.30
N ALA A 31 28.44 6.05 -11.37
CA ALA A 31 27.03 6.13 -11.64
C ALA A 31 26.48 7.01 -10.52
N VAL A 32 26.29 8.29 -10.81
CA VAL A 32 25.44 9.14 -9.98
C VAL A 32 24.11 8.39 -9.99
N PRO A 33 23.64 7.91 -8.83
CA PRO A 33 22.42 7.14 -8.82
C PRO A 33 21.32 8.00 -9.42
N ALA A 34 20.55 7.42 -10.33
CA ALA A 34 19.37 8.06 -10.89
C ALA A 34 18.38 8.27 -9.75
N GLN A 35 18.54 9.39 -9.03
CA GLN A 35 17.56 9.86 -8.08
C GLN A 35 16.26 10.06 -8.87
N ALA A 36 15.15 9.61 -8.28
CA ALA A 36 13.83 10.00 -8.76
C ALA A 36 13.84 11.51 -9.03
N GLN A 37 13.14 11.98 -10.06
CA GLN A 37 13.09 13.40 -10.36
C GLN A 37 12.35 14.11 -9.22
N LEU A 38 13.09 14.51 -8.18
CA LEU A 38 12.55 15.12 -6.98
C LEU A 38 12.04 16.53 -7.32
N ARG A 39 11.00 16.94 -6.62
CA ARG A 39 10.46 18.29 -6.71
C ARG A 39 11.55 19.34 -6.46
N SER A 40 11.51 20.42 -7.24
CA SER A 40 12.43 21.55 -7.06
C SER A 40 12.35 22.08 -5.62
N GLY A 41 13.51 22.25 -4.98
CA GLY A 41 13.61 22.72 -3.60
C GLY A 41 13.52 21.64 -2.53
N TYR A 42 13.11 20.41 -2.85
CA TYR A 42 13.14 19.30 -1.89
C TYR A 42 14.57 18.96 -1.45
N ARG A 43 14.76 18.67 -0.17
CA ARG A 43 16.06 18.29 0.41
C ARG A 43 15.85 17.20 1.45
N CYS A 44 16.62 16.12 1.34
CA CYS A 44 16.71 15.08 2.35
C CYS A 44 18.17 14.64 2.45
N ASP A 45 18.75 14.68 3.64
CA ASP A 45 20.09 14.16 3.89
C ASP A 45 19.98 12.67 4.27
N PRO A 46 20.43 11.73 3.41
CA PRO A 46 20.36 10.30 3.70
C PRO A 46 21.26 9.87 4.87
N ASN A 47 22.22 10.71 5.31
CA ASN A 47 23.03 10.43 6.49
C ASN A 47 22.30 10.76 7.79
N ALA A 48 21.38 11.73 7.76
CA ALA A 48 20.55 12.11 8.90
C ALA A 48 19.23 11.31 8.95
N CYS A 49 18.63 11.04 7.79
CA CYS A 49 17.36 10.34 7.66
C CYS A 49 17.59 8.84 7.44
N LYS A 50 17.63 8.07 8.54
CA LYS A 50 17.93 6.62 8.55
C LYS A 50 16.79 5.77 9.08
N ALA A 51 16.56 4.64 8.43
CA ALA A 51 15.58 3.65 8.85
C ALA A 51 15.96 3.12 10.26
N PRO A 52 14.97 2.72 11.09
CA PRO A 52 13.55 2.53 10.75
C PRO A 52 12.70 3.80 10.89
N THR A 53 13.22 4.89 11.45
CA THR A 53 12.41 6.08 11.81
C THR A 53 12.31 7.12 10.70
N CYS A 54 13.24 7.14 9.74
CA CYS A 54 13.24 8.08 8.63
C CYS A 54 13.83 7.43 7.38
N LYS A 55 13.27 7.65 6.20
CA LYS A 55 13.88 7.18 4.94
C LYS A 55 13.66 8.23 3.86
N CYS A 56 14.75 8.68 3.21
CA CYS A 56 14.62 9.55 2.04
C CYS A 56 14.02 8.78 0.84
N PRO A 57 13.25 9.46 -0.03
CA PRO A 57 12.79 8.91 -1.30
C PRO A 57 13.98 8.43 -2.14
N SER A 58 13.89 7.22 -2.67
CA SER A 58 14.95 6.64 -3.48
C SER A 58 14.40 5.60 -4.44
N THR A 59 15.02 5.51 -5.60
CA THR A 59 14.89 4.38 -6.53
C THR A 59 15.76 3.21 -6.08
N GLN A 60 16.77 3.45 -5.24
CA GLN A 60 17.65 2.40 -4.72
C GLN A 60 16.96 1.53 -3.70
N ALA A 61 17.26 0.23 -3.75
CA ALA A 61 16.82 -0.73 -2.77
C ALA A 61 17.21 -0.29 -1.33
N PRO A 62 16.39 -0.62 -0.32
CA PRO A 62 16.66 -0.26 1.07
C PRO A 62 17.98 -0.83 1.61
N TRP A 63 18.44 -1.95 1.04
CA TRP A 63 19.61 -2.71 1.46
C TRP A 63 20.56 -2.92 0.28
N ASN A 64 21.87 -2.95 0.53
CA ASN A 64 22.87 -3.23 -0.51
C ASN A 64 22.90 -4.75 -0.79
N PRO A 65 22.56 -5.22 -2.01
CA PRO A 65 22.48 -6.65 -2.32
C PRO A 65 23.89 -7.21 -2.55
N THR A 66 24.67 -7.42 -1.49
CA THR A 66 26.04 -7.95 -1.62
C THR A 66 26.13 -9.48 -1.56
N SER A 67 25.04 -10.21 -1.27
CA SER A 67 25.07 -11.69 -1.25
C SER A 67 23.78 -12.38 -1.69
N THR A 68 22.61 -11.75 -1.54
CA THR A 68 21.31 -12.27 -1.98
C THR A 68 20.74 -11.41 -3.10
N LYS A 69 20.22 -12.05 -4.16
CA LYS A 69 19.44 -11.33 -5.18
C LYS A 69 18.22 -10.73 -4.47
N LEU A 70 18.06 -9.42 -4.57
CA LEU A 70 16.91 -8.69 -4.06
C LEU A 70 15.63 -9.31 -4.65
N PRO A 71 14.64 -9.79 -3.87
CA PRO A 71 13.40 -10.31 -4.45
C PRO A 71 12.62 -9.19 -5.14
N MET A 72 11.75 -9.56 -6.08
CA MET A 72 10.78 -8.62 -6.62
C MET A 72 9.54 -8.62 -5.73
N LEU A 73 9.26 -7.49 -5.08
CA LEU A 73 8.08 -7.33 -4.23
C LEU A 73 6.93 -6.77 -5.06
N ALA A 74 5.76 -7.35 -4.91
CA ALA A 74 4.52 -6.89 -5.52
C ALA A 74 3.45 -6.70 -4.44
N THR A 75 2.68 -5.63 -4.56
CA THR A 75 1.55 -5.35 -3.66
C THR A 75 0.25 -5.37 -4.44
N LEU A 76 -0.76 -6.03 -3.88
CA LEU A 76 -2.14 -6.00 -4.38
C LEU A 76 -2.98 -5.26 -3.35
N THR A 77 -3.75 -4.27 -3.79
CA THR A 77 -4.66 -3.55 -2.89
C THR A 77 -6.08 -3.49 -3.45
N PHE A 78 -7.05 -3.57 -2.54
CA PHE A 78 -8.45 -3.31 -2.83
C PHE A 78 -8.93 -2.11 -2.02
N ASP A 79 -9.60 -1.19 -2.69
CA ASP A 79 -10.23 -0.05 -2.05
C ASP A 79 -11.75 -0.26 -1.94
N ASP A 80 -12.36 0.54 -1.08
CA ASP A 80 -13.79 0.62 -0.79
C ASP A 80 -14.39 -0.50 0.08
N ALA A 81 -15.72 -0.50 0.13
CA ALA A 81 -16.53 -1.35 0.98
C ALA A 81 -16.42 -2.82 0.57
N ILE A 82 -16.26 -3.69 1.56
CA ILE A 82 -16.26 -5.14 1.36
C ILE A 82 -17.66 -5.67 1.65
N ASN A 83 -18.31 -6.26 0.66
CA ASN A 83 -19.63 -6.87 0.82
C ASN A 83 -19.85 -8.01 -0.17
N SER A 84 -21.00 -8.68 -0.07
CA SER A 84 -21.35 -9.83 -0.90
C SER A 84 -21.40 -9.55 -2.40
N VAL A 85 -21.61 -8.28 -2.82
CA VAL A 85 -21.66 -7.90 -4.25
C VAL A 85 -20.26 -7.96 -4.87
N VAL A 86 -19.25 -7.46 -4.15
CA VAL A 86 -17.87 -7.41 -4.65
C VAL A 86 -17.02 -8.63 -4.26
N LEU A 87 -17.51 -9.45 -3.32
CA LEU A 87 -16.81 -10.64 -2.84
C LEU A 87 -16.33 -11.58 -3.98
N PRO A 88 -17.14 -11.90 -5.01
CA PRO A 88 -16.66 -12.73 -6.12
C PRO A 88 -15.47 -12.12 -6.87
N SER A 89 -15.43 -10.79 -7.01
CA SER A 89 -14.34 -10.07 -7.68
C SER A 89 -13.05 -10.10 -6.85
N ILE A 90 -13.17 -9.95 -5.53
CA ILE A 90 -12.04 -10.08 -4.60
C ILE A 90 -11.48 -11.51 -4.66
N LEU A 91 -12.32 -12.52 -4.45
CA LEU A 91 -11.90 -13.93 -4.44
C LEU A 91 -11.33 -14.38 -5.79
N GLY A 92 -11.92 -13.95 -6.90
CA GLY A 92 -11.42 -14.26 -8.24
C GLY A 92 -10.03 -13.68 -8.52
N THR A 93 -9.74 -12.50 -7.96
CA THR A 93 -8.41 -11.86 -8.09
C THR A 93 -7.38 -12.54 -7.19
N LEU A 94 -7.74 -12.78 -5.91
CA LEU A 94 -6.85 -13.41 -4.92
C LEU A 94 -6.47 -14.85 -5.32
N GLY A 95 -7.42 -15.61 -5.86
CA GLY A 95 -7.21 -16.99 -6.29
C GLY A 95 -6.54 -17.88 -5.24
N ASN A 96 -5.85 -18.92 -5.69
CA ASN A 96 -5.01 -19.79 -4.84
C ASN A 96 -3.52 -19.49 -5.09
N HIS A 97 -3.17 -18.21 -5.12
CA HIS A 97 -1.80 -17.76 -5.41
C HIS A 97 -0.89 -17.98 -4.20
N THR A 98 0.32 -18.52 -4.43
CA THR A 98 1.27 -18.88 -3.37
C THR A 98 2.65 -18.33 -3.67
N ASN A 99 3.25 -17.66 -2.69
CA ASN A 99 4.60 -17.12 -2.74
C ASN A 99 5.67 -18.23 -2.69
N PRO A 100 6.92 -17.95 -3.12
CA PRO A 100 7.98 -18.96 -3.22
C PRO A 100 8.32 -19.69 -1.90
N ASN A 101 7.99 -19.10 -0.74
CA ASN A 101 8.19 -19.72 0.57
C ASN A 101 7.00 -20.61 1.03
N GLY A 102 5.94 -20.73 0.22
CA GLY A 102 4.73 -21.48 0.56
C GLY A 102 3.66 -20.66 1.28
N CYS A 103 3.90 -19.36 1.55
CA CYS A 103 2.87 -18.48 2.07
C CYS A 103 1.81 -18.15 1.00
N PRO A 104 0.52 -18.08 1.33
CA PRO A 104 -0.47 -17.50 0.44
C PRO A 104 -0.11 -16.06 0.05
N LEU A 105 -0.60 -15.60 -1.09
CA LEU A 105 -0.58 -14.18 -1.44
C LEU A 105 -1.27 -13.38 -0.33
N SER A 106 -0.64 -12.28 0.09
CA SER A 106 -1.26 -11.32 1.01
C SER A 106 -1.53 -10.00 0.29
N ALA A 107 -2.73 -9.45 0.49
CA ALA A 107 -3.18 -8.19 -0.08
C ALA A 107 -3.50 -7.19 1.04
N THR A 108 -3.67 -5.92 0.66
CA THR A 108 -4.07 -4.84 1.57
C THR A 108 -5.46 -4.34 1.20
N PHE A 109 -6.39 -4.30 2.15
CA PHE A 109 -7.73 -3.77 1.95
C PHE A 109 -7.87 -2.41 2.62
N PHE A 110 -8.05 -1.35 1.83
CA PHE A 110 -8.39 -0.01 2.32
C PHE A 110 -9.91 0.09 2.42
N VAL A 111 -10.44 -0.15 3.61
CA VAL A 111 -11.88 -0.35 3.82
C VAL A 111 -12.58 0.97 4.15
N SER A 112 -13.58 1.32 3.34
CA SER A 112 -14.56 2.34 3.69
C SER A 112 -15.73 1.69 4.44
N THR A 113 -16.23 2.33 5.49
CA THR A 113 -17.17 1.63 6.39
C THR A 113 -18.61 1.58 5.88
N GLN A 114 -19.02 2.52 5.04
CA GLN A 114 -20.37 2.50 4.46
C GLN A 114 -20.58 1.26 3.60
N TYR A 115 -21.66 0.51 3.87
CA TYR A 115 -22.02 -0.72 3.15
C TYR A 115 -21.02 -1.89 3.31
N THR A 116 -20.07 -1.79 4.23
CA THR A 116 -19.15 -2.89 4.55
C THR A 116 -19.83 -3.93 5.42
N ASP A 117 -19.62 -5.19 5.05
CA ASP A 117 -19.85 -6.35 5.89
C ASP A 117 -18.60 -6.65 6.73
N PHE A 118 -18.66 -6.31 8.01
CA PHE A 118 -17.52 -6.47 8.91
C PHE A 118 -17.15 -7.93 9.19
N SER A 119 -18.03 -8.89 8.91
CA SER A 119 -17.70 -10.31 9.01
C SER A 119 -16.76 -10.76 7.89
N LEU A 120 -16.91 -10.21 6.69
CA LEU A 120 -15.99 -10.44 5.57
C LEU A 120 -14.64 -9.78 5.82
N VAL A 121 -14.65 -8.56 6.38
CA VAL A 121 -13.41 -7.88 6.81
C VAL A 121 -12.64 -8.73 7.82
N GLN A 122 -13.33 -9.33 8.78
CA GLN A 122 -12.72 -10.24 9.75
C GLN A 122 -12.15 -11.50 9.07
N GLN A 123 -12.88 -12.09 8.12
CA GLN A 123 -12.41 -13.26 7.35
C GLN A 123 -11.12 -12.94 6.58
N PHE A 124 -11.04 -11.79 5.89
CA PHE A 124 -9.83 -11.41 5.17
C PHE A 124 -8.64 -11.14 6.10
N TYR A 125 -8.87 -10.47 7.23
CA TYR A 125 -7.83 -10.32 8.26
C TYR A 125 -7.36 -11.69 8.80
N ALA A 126 -8.31 -12.59 9.08
CA ALA A 126 -8.04 -13.93 9.56
C ALA A 126 -7.32 -14.79 8.52
N ALA A 127 -7.50 -14.54 7.22
CA ALA A 127 -6.75 -15.16 6.13
C ALA A 127 -5.31 -14.61 5.96
N GLY A 128 -4.90 -13.63 6.77
CA GLY A 128 -3.56 -13.05 6.74
C GLY A 128 -3.40 -11.87 5.78
N HIS A 129 -4.50 -11.28 5.32
CA HIS A 129 -4.48 -10.01 4.60
C HIS A 129 -4.38 -8.84 5.58
N GLU A 130 -3.87 -7.71 5.09
CA GLU A 130 -3.87 -6.47 5.84
C GLU A 130 -5.19 -5.73 5.67
N ILE A 131 -5.70 -5.16 6.77
CA ILE A 131 -6.84 -4.23 6.76
C ILE A 131 -6.36 -2.83 7.16
N ALA A 132 -6.70 -1.85 6.33
CA ALA A 132 -6.35 -0.44 6.42
C ALA A 132 -7.62 0.44 6.30
N VAL A 133 -7.50 1.72 6.65
CA VAL A 133 -8.64 2.65 6.73
C VAL A 133 -8.83 3.42 5.43
N HIS A 134 -10.09 3.55 5.00
CA HIS A 134 -10.52 4.37 3.86
C HIS A 134 -11.76 5.23 4.18
N THR A 135 -11.82 5.77 5.40
CA THR A 135 -12.85 6.70 5.91
C THR A 135 -14.26 6.10 6.09
N VAL A 136 -15.20 6.87 6.65
CA VAL A 136 -16.56 6.39 6.88
C VAL A 136 -17.38 6.51 5.60
N HIS A 137 -17.46 7.71 5.05
CA HIS A 137 -18.36 8.06 3.94
C HIS A 137 -17.67 8.21 2.58
N HIS A 138 -16.35 7.99 2.52
CA HIS A 138 -15.59 8.12 1.27
C HIS A 138 -15.67 9.52 0.65
N TYR A 139 -15.49 10.56 1.49
CA TYR A 139 -15.42 11.96 1.05
C TYR A 139 -14.01 12.34 0.58
N SER A 140 -13.92 13.23 -0.41
CA SER A 140 -12.64 13.62 -1.02
C SER A 140 -11.71 14.40 -0.09
N ASP A 141 -12.23 15.14 0.89
CA ASP A 141 -11.43 15.80 1.92
C ASP A 141 -11.92 15.33 3.30
N PRO A 142 -11.46 14.16 3.76
CA PRO A 142 -11.99 13.57 4.98
C PRO A 142 -11.50 14.33 6.22
N SER A 143 -12.41 14.61 7.15
CA SER A 143 -12.07 15.17 8.45
C SER A 143 -11.33 14.14 9.32
N SER A 144 -10.71 14.59 10.41
CA SER A 144 -10.14 13.67 11.40
C SER A 144 -11.18 12.70 11.96
N ASP A 145 -12.44 13.13 12.08
CA ASP A 145 -13.55 12.29 12.56
C ASP A 145 -13.91 11.17 11.58
N GLU A 146 -13.84 11.42 10.26
CA GLU A 146 -14.00 10.38 9.23
C GLU A 146 -12.96 9.27 9.38
N ILE A 147 -11.73 9.65 9.72
CA ILE A 147 -10.61 8.72 9.84
C ILE A 147 -10.70 7.93 11.17
N GLU A 148 -10.87 8.61 12.30
CA GLU A 148 -10.93 7.97 13.63
C GLU A 148 -12.18 7.10 13.79
N SER A 149 -13.32 7.53 13.24
CA SER A 149 -14.57 6.75 13.28
C SER A 149 -14.45 5.48 12.45
N ALA A 150 -13.81 5.54 11.28
CA ALA A 150 -13.59 4.37 10.44
C ALA A 150 -12.65 3.35 11.10
N LEU A 151 -11.53 3.82 11.66
CA LEU A 151 -10.61 2.99 12.45
C LEU A 151 -11.35 2.27 13.59
N THR A 152 -12.15 3.02 14.34
CA THR A 152 -12.92 2.47 15.47
C THR A 152 -13.95 1.44 15.02
N ALA A 153 -14.71 1.73 13.96
CA ALA A 153 -15.70 0.81 13.43
C ALA A 153 -15.06 -0.50 12.94
N ILE A 154 -13.98 -0.42 12.15
CA ILE A 154 -13.25 -1.61 11.69
C ILE A 154 -12.75 -2.41 12.89
N SER A 155 -12.11 -1.77 13.87
CA SER A 155 -11.58 -2.50 15.03
C SER A 155 -12.67 -3.19 15.84
N LYS A 156 -13.75 -2.49 16.16
CA LYS A 156 -14.78 -2.99 17.08
C LYS A 156 -15.77 -3.94 16.40
N TRP A 157 -16.06 -3.75 15.11
CA TRP A 157 -17.11 -4.51 14.43
C TRP A 157 -16.56 -5.66 13.59
N ALA A 158 -15.33 -5.56 13.07
CA ALA A 158 -14.61 -6.70 12.47
C ALA A 158 -13.74 -7.44 13.48
N GLY A 159 -13.59 -6.95 14.72
CA GLY A 159 -12.82 -7.65 15.75
C GLY A 159 -11.32 -7.64 15.52
N ILE A 160 -10.82 -6.65 14.77
CA ILE A 160 -9.42 -6.50 14.48
C ILE A 160 -8.79 -5.64 15.59
N PRO A 161 -7.70 -6.09 16.23
CA PRO A 161 -7.03 -5.26 17.22
C PRO A 161 -6.63 -3.93 16.60
N GLN A 162 -7.01 -2.83 17.23
CA GLN A 162 -6.77 -1.50 16.68
C GLN A 162 -5.29 -1.33 16.30
N SER A 163 -4.37 -1.79 17.15
CA SER A 163 -2.91 -1.79 16.90
C SER A 163 -2.42 -2.47 15.62
N LYS A 164 -3.26 -3.24 14.92
CA LYS A 164 -2.96 -3.91 13.65
C LYS A 164 -3.47 -3.14 12.42
N ILE A 165 -4.32 -2.13 12.61
CA ILE A 165 -4.89 -1.31 11.53
C ILE A 165 -4.00 -0.07 11.34
N ARG A 166 -2.90 -0.22 10.59
CA ARG A 166 -1.83 0.80 10.55
C ARG A 166 -1.75 1.58 9.24
N GLY A 167 -2.50 1.18 8.23
CA GLY A 167 -2.54 1.84 6.92
C GLY A 167 -3.71 2.80 6.78
N PHE A 168 -3.51 3.84 5.98
CA PHE A 168 -4.55 4.73 5.50
C PHE A 168 -4.38 4.97 3.99
N ARG A 169 -5.50 5.18 3.32
CA ARG A 169 -5.55 5.76 1.98
C ARG A 169 -6.71 6.74 1.94
N THR A 170 -6.48 7.91 1.37
CA THR A 170 -7.52 8.93 1.24
C THR A 170 -8.44 8.62 0.05
N PRO A 171 -9.76 8.83 0.17
CA PRO A 171 -10.68 8.71 -0.95
C PRO A 171 -10.26 9.52 -2.17
N PHE A 172 -10.44 8.92 -3.36
CA PHE A 172 -10.08 9.51 -4.66
C PHE A 172 -8.61 9.89 -4.81
N LEU A 173 -7.72 9.43 -3.91
CA LEU A 173 -6.32 9.85 -3.84
C LEU A 173 -6.19 11.38 -3.70
N ASN A 174 -7.21 12.07 -3.19
CA ASN A 174 -7.23 13.51 -2.99
C ASN A 174 -6.64 13.89 -1.62
N TYR A 175 -5.35 13.61 -1.43
CA TYR A 175 -4.66 13.91 -0.18
C TYR A 175 -4.34 15.40 -0.06
N THR A 176 -4.36 15.90 1.16
CA THR A 176 -4.02 17.29 1.48
C THR A 176 -3.07 17.32 2.68
N THR A 177 -2.51 18.51 2.94
CA THR A 177 -1.73 18.72 4.17
C THR A 177 -2.58 18.46 5.44
N SER A 178 -3.87 18.79 5.43
CA SER A 178 -4.78 18.53 6.56
C SER A 178 -5.06 17.03 6.74
N THR A 179 -5.15 16.26 5.65
CA THR A 179 -5.26 14.79 5.73
C THR A 179 -4.10 14.22 6.53
N PHE A 180 -2.85 14.53 6.14
CA PHE A 180 -1.66 13.98 6.79
C PHE A 180 -1.43 14.53 8.20
N GLN A 181 -1.79 15.79 8.46
CA GLN A 181 -1.83 16.32 9.83
C GLN A 181 -2.82 15.55 10.71
N SER A 182 -3.97 15.16 10.17
CA SER A 182 -4.96 14.35 10.90
C SER A 182 -4.42 12.95 11.22
N LEU A 183 -3.71 12.31 10.29
CA LEU A 183 -3.05 11.02 10.54
C LEU A 183 -2.01 11.11 11.66
N LEU A 184 -1.19 12.17 11.66
CA LEU A 184 -0.22 12.40 12.73
C LEU A 184 -0.87 12.72 14.08
N ALA A 185 -1.91 13.56 14.08
CA ALA A 185 -2.62 13.94 15.30
C ALA A 185 -3.35 12.75 15.92
N ASN A 186 -3.87 11.84 15.10
CA ASN A 186 -4.45 10.57 15.56
C ASN A 186 -3.37 9.66 16.20
N GLY A 187 -2.13 9.75 15.75
CA GLY A 187 -0.97 9.05 16.34
C GLY A 187 -0.98 7.54 16.15
N HIS A 188 -1.92 7.02 15.35
CA HIS A 188 -2.12 5.60 15.13
C HIS A 188 -1.51 5.08 13.83
N PHE A 189 -1.67 5.82 12.73
CA PHE A 189 -1.27 5.34 11.40
C PHE A 189 0.26 5.29 11.27
N LEU A 190 0.75 4.20 10.67
CA LEU A 190 2.16 4.04 10.31
C LEU A 190 2.44 4.64 8.94
N TYR A 191 1.51 4.46 8.00
CA TYR A 191 1.72 4.83 6.62
C TYR A 191 0.44 5.33 5.94
N ASP A 192 0.66 6.17 4.94
CA ASP A 192 -0.29 6.52 3.88
C ASP A 192 0.12 5.82 2.57
N SER A 193 -0.86 5.58 1.71
CA SER A 193 -0.63 5.11 0.34
C SER A 193 -1.57 5.85 -0.61
N SER A 194 -1.53 7.18 -0.59
CA SER A 194 -2.43 8.00 -1.39
C SER A 194 -1.74 8.72 -2.53
N MET A 195 -0.41 8.65 -2.66
CA MET A 195 0.34 9.49 -3.58
C MET A 195 0.77 8.75 -4.86
N PRO A 196 0.13 9.01 -6.02
CA PRO A 196 0.68 8.62 -7.30
C PRO A 196 2.04 9.28 -7.57
N THR A 197 2.94 8.57 -8.23
CA THR A 197 4.32 9.05 -8.48
C THR A 197 4.59 9.43 -9.93
N GLY A 198 3.59 9.31 -10.80
CA GLY A 198 3.78 9.38 -12.24
C GLY A 198 4.66 8.23 -12.73
N ALA A 199 5.47 8.51 -13.76
CA ALA A 199 6.30 7.51 -14.42
C ALA A 199 7.55 7.09 -13.61
N VAL A 200 7.80 7.70 -12.45
CA VAL A 200 9.03 7.45 -11.66
C VAL A 200 8.68 6.62 -10.42
N PRO A 201 9.03 5.34 -10.38
CA PRO A 201 8.78 4.52 -9.21
C PRO A 201 9.77 4.85 -8.09
N VAL A 202 9.30 4.84 -6.84
CA VAL A 202 10.14 5.01 -5.65
C VAL A 202 9.84 3.94 -4.61
N TRP A 203 10.87 3.52 -3.88
CA TRP A 203 10.66 2.71 -2.69
C TRP A 203 9.86 3.52 -1.64
N PRO A 204 9.14 2.85 -0.72
CA PRO A 204 8.53 3.53 0.40
C PRO A 204 9.54 4.40 1.14
N HIS A 205 9.09 5.56 1.60
CA HIS A 205 9.93 6.54 2.25
C HIS A 205 9.12 7.27 3.29
N THR A 206 9.77 8.01 4.19
CA THR A 206 9.05 8.81 5.17
C THR A 206 8.89 10.24 4.69
N LEU A 207 7.84 10.89 5.18
CA LEU A 207 7.49 12.26 4.86
C LEU A 207 8.12 13.27 5.85
N ASP A 208 9.15 12.88 6.60
CA ASP A 208 9.91 13.74 7.52
C ASP A 208 10.44 15.01 6.86
N ASN A 209 10.78 14.94 5.58
CA ASN A 209 11.28 16.06 4.79
C ASN A 209 10.22 16.62 3.82
N GLY A 210 8.96 16.24 4.00
CA GLY A 210 7.83 16.68 3.18
C GLY A 210 7.66 15.91 1.88
N PHE A 211 6.87 16.47 0.98
CA PHE A 211 6.54 15.88 -0.32
C PHE A 211 7.75 15.90 -1.26
N ALA A 212 8.29 14.71 -1.54
CA ALA A 212 9.44 14.51 -2.41
C ALA A 212 9.12 14.62 -3.91
N LEU A 213 7.88 14.28 -4.26
CA LEU A 213 7.38 14.17 -5.63
C LEU A 213 6.29 15.21 -5.85
N ASP A 214 6.04 15.54 -7.12
CA ASP A 214 4.94 16.42 -7.49
C ASP A 214 3.60 15.72 -7.25
N CYS A 215 2.63 16.47 -6.72
CA CYS A 215 1.26 15.98 -6.52
C CYS A 215 0.57 15.73 -7.86
N VAL A 216 0.12 14.49 -8.09
CA VAL A 216 -0.66 14.12 -9.29
C VAL A 216 -2.15 14.42 -9.11
N THR A 217 -2.75 13.96 -8.01
CA THR A 217 -4.20 14.07 -7.73
C THR A 217 -4.55 15.00 -6.56
N GLY A 218 -3.68 15.08 -5.54
CA GLY A 218 -3.88 15.86 -4.31
C GLY A 218 -3.22 17.25 -4.30
N THR A 219 -3.05 17.82 -3.11
CA THR A 219 -2.41 19.13 -2.89
C THR A 219 -1.19 19.06 -1.97
N CYS A 220 -0.04 19.48 -2.49
CA CYS A 220 1.26 19.37 -1.82
C CYS A 220 1.81 20.76 -1.44
N ASP A 221 1.69 21.15 -0.17
CA ASP A 221 2.43 22.29 0.37
C ASP A 221 3.93 21.92 0.45
N PRO A 222 4.83 22.61 -0.28
CA PRO A 222 6.27 22.31 -0.27
C PRO A 222 6.94 22.49 1.10
N THR A 223 6.30 23.20 2.03
CA THR A 223 6.83 23.47 3.37
C THR A 223 6.33 22.48 4.43
N ALA A 224 5.26 21.73 4.13
CA ALA A 224 4.69 20.77 5.04
C ALA A 224 5.59 19.54 5.21
N LYS A 225 5.68 19.05 6.43
CA LYS A 225 6.49 17.89 6.83
C LYS A 225 5.69 17.01 7.77
N PHE A 226 5.85 15.70 7.63
CA PHE A 226 5.11 14.72 8.41
C PHE A 226 6.05 13.66 9.01
N PRO A 227 6.81 14.02 10.07
CA PRO A 227 7.81 13.13 10.64
C PRO A 227 7.26 11.77 11.09
N GLY A 228 7.93 10.70 10.66
CA GLY A 228 7.57 9.32 11.01
C GLY A 228 6.38 8.72 10.24
N LEU A 229 5.64 9.49 9.43
CA LEU A 229 4.63 8.95 8.53
C LEU A 229 5.32 8.40 7.28
N TRP A 230 5.11 7.11 7.01
CA TRP A 230 5.58 6.47 5.78
C TRP A 230 4.63 6.73 4.63
N GLU A 231 5.16 6.86 3.42
CA GLU A 231 4.42 6.86 2.17
C GLU A 231 4.77 5.58 1.40
N VAL A 232 3.74 4.76 1.14
CA VAL A 232 3.80 3.65 0.18
C VAL A 232 3.25 4.16 -1.15
N ALA A 233 4.16 4.78 -1.91
CA ALA A 233 3.80 5.55 -3.09
C ALA A 233 3.28 4.67 -4.25
N MET A 234 2.34 5.20 -5.02
CA MET A 234 1.64 4.47 -6.07
C MET A 234 2.22 4.79 -7.45
N SER A 235 3.07 3.93 -7.99
CA SER A 235 3.60 4.14 -9.34
C SER A 235 2.55 3.98 -10.41
N ASP A 236 2.43 4.97 -11.30
CA ASP A 236 1.54 4.91 -12.44
C ASP A 236 2.03 3.86 -13.45
N LEU A 237 1.08 3.09 -13.98
CA LEU A 237 1.35 2.23 -15.12
C LEU A 237 1.62 3.07 -16.37
N LEU A 238 2.44 2.52 -17.26
CA LEU A 238 2.76 3.15 -18.54
C LEU A 238 2.26 2.31 -19.70
N ASN A 239 1.71 3.00 -20.69
CA ASN A 239 1.41 2.40 -21.99
C ASN A 239 2.70 2.01 -22.72
N PRO A 240 2.63 1.13 -23.75
CA PRO A 240 3.82 0.74 -24.53
C PRO A 240 4.58 1.89 -25.20
N ASP A 241 3.92 3.01 -25.45
CA ASP A 241 4.52 4.23 -26.01
C ASP A 241 5.17 5.13 -24.94
N GLY A 242 5.13 4.73 -23.67
CA GLY A 242 5.69 5.45 -22.53
C GLY A 242 4.79 6.52 -21.93
N THR A 243 3.57 6.72 -22.45
CA THR A 243 2.58 7.64 -21.85
C THR A 243 2.01 7.06 -20.55
N LEU A 244 1.58 7.93 -19.64
CA LEU A 244 0.91 7.51 -18.41
C LEU A 244 -0.41 6.79 -18.76
N ASN A 245 -0.66 5.70 -18.06
CA ASN A 245 -1.95 5.02 -17.99
C ASN A 245 -2.59 5.46 -16.66
N ALA A 246 -2.81 4.55 -15.72
CA ALA A 246 -3.39 4.85 -14.41
C ALA A 246 -2.51 4.36 -13.26
N SER A 247 -2.60 5.09 -12.14
CA SER A 247 -2.08 4.66 -10.83
C SER A 247 -3.01 3.68 -10.12
N MET A 248 -4.25 3.53 -10.56
CA MET A 248 -5.25 2.65 -9.98
C MET A 248 -6.25 2.26 -11.07
N ASP A 249 -6.76 1.03 -11.03
CA ASP A 249 -7.65 0.45 -12.06
C ASP A 249 -7.08 0.59 -13.49
N PRO A 250 -6.15 -0.31 -13.88
CA PRO A 250 -5.51 -0.27 -15.20
C PRO A 250 -6.50 -0.04 -16.35
N GLU A 251 -6.25 0.97 -17.19
CA GLU A 251 -7.15 1.31 -18.30
C GLU A 251 -6.92 0.38 -19.49
N GLY A 252 -8.01 0.05 -20.21
CA GLY A 252 -7.97 -0.74 -21.44
C GLY A 252 -8.92 -1.94 -21.42
N SER A 253 -8.92 -2.69 -22.53
CA SER A 253 -9.65 -3.97 -22.59
C SER A 253 -8.98 -5.01 -21.69
N SER A 254 -9.74 -5.99 -21.21
CA SER A 254 -9.20 -7.05 -20.35
C SER A 254 -8.02 -7.81 -20.97
N SER A 255 -8.04 -8.03 -22.30
CA SER A 255 -6.90 -8.59 -23.04
C SER A 255 -5.68 -7.65 -23.10
N GLY A 256 -5.90 -6.34 -23.10
CA GLY A 256 -4.86 -5.33 -23.06
C GLY A 256 -4.24 -5.18 -21.66
N ILE A 257 -5.05 -5.31 -20.61
CA ILE A 257 -4.63 -5.17 -19.21
C ILE A 257 -3.53 -6.17 -18.85
N VAL A 258 -3.66 -7.44 -19.26
CA VAL A 258 -2.62 -8.44 -18.99
C VAL A 258 -1.28 -8.00 -19.59
N ASN A 259 -1.27 -7.54 -20.83
CA ASN A 259 -0.05 -7.11 -21.50
C ASN A 259 0.52 -5.82 -20.90
N LEU A 260 -0.35 -4.88 -20.52
CA LEU A 260 0.02 -3.65 -19.81
C LEU A 260 0.70 -3.96 -18.47
N LEU A 261 0.12 -4.87 -17.68
CA LEU A 261 0.67 -5.27 -16.39
C LEU A 261 2.00 -6.02 -16.56
N LYS A 262 2.09 -6.93 -17.54
CA LYS A 262 3.34 -7.65 -17.86
C LYS A 262 4.47 -6.68 -18.23
N SER A 263 4.22 -5.70 -19.10
CA SER A 263 5.27 -4.75 -19.53
C SER A 263 5.77 -3.88 -18.37
N ASN A 264 4.86 -3.38 -17.53
CA ASN A 264 5.20 -2.58 -16.36
C ASN A 264 5.93 -3.43 -15.29
N PHE A 265 5.46 -4.65 -15.03
CA PHE A 265 6.15 -5.57 -14.13
C PHE A 265 7.58 -5.86 -14.58
N ILE A 266 7.79 -6.16 -15.86
CA ILE A 266 9.12 -6.43 -16.43
C ILE A 266 10.05 -5.24 -16.22
N ARG A 267 9.54 -4.00 -16.39
CA ARG A 267 10.31 -2.78 -16.13
C ARG A 267 10.82 -2.72 -14.69
N HIS A 268 10.00 -3.04 -13.70
CA HIS A 268 10.43 -3.07 -12.31
C HIS A 268 11.38 -4.25 -12.03
N TYR A 269 11.09 -5.42 -12.58
CA TYR A 269 11.85 -6.66 -12.33
C TYR A 269 13.27 -6.63 -12.93
N GLN A 270 13.43 -6.00 -14.09
CA GLN A 270 14.72 -5.84 -14.78
C GLN A 270 15.58 -4.72 -14.21
N ASP A 271 15.00 -3.77 -13.48
CA ASP A 271 15.77 -2.78 -12.73
C ASP A 271 16.51 -3.47 -11.57
N PRO A 272 17.84 -3.31 -11.43
CA PRO A 272 18.59 -3.93 -10.34
C PRO A 272 18.13 -3.51 -8.94
N ASN A 273 17.44 -2.38 -8.81
CA ASN A 273 16.90 -1.88 -7.55
C ASN A 273 15.50 -2.39 -7.22
N ARG A 274 14.81 -3.04 -8.17
CA ARG A 274 13.50 -3.70 -8.01
C ARG A 274 12.51 -2.96 -7.12
N VAL A 275 12.27 -1.68 -7.41
CA VAL A 275 11.23 -0.90 -6.72
C VAL A 275 9.92 -1.70 -6.76
N PRO A 276 9.17 -1.82 -5.64
CA PRO A 276 7.99 -2.66 -5.58
C PRO A 276 7.00 -2.35 -6.70
N PHE A 277 6.41 -3.39 -7.28
CA PHE A 277 5.31 -3.24 -8.23
C PHE A 277 3.99 -3.15 -7.47
N GLY A 278 3.09 -2.27 -7.89
CA GLY A 278 1.78 -2.11 -7.29
C GLY A 278 0.66 -2.41 -8.27
N LEU A 279 -0.31 -3.22 -7.84
CA LEU A 279 -1.60 -3.39 -8.47
C LEU A 279 -2.68 -2.88 -7.53
N TYR A 280 -3.20 -1.70 -7.82
CA TYR A 280 -4.19 -1.02 -6.99
C TYR A 280 -5.52 -0.99 -7.73
N ILE A 281 -6.58 -1.56 -7.15
CA ILE A 281 -7.85 -1.79 -7.84
C ILE A 281 -9.07 -1.57 -6.94
N HIS A 282 -10.20 -1.22 -7.56
CA HIS A 282 -11.51 -1.33 -6.93
C HIS A 282 -12.14 -2.68 -7.29
N ALA A 283 -12.57 -3.44 -6.30
CA ALA A 283 -13.26 -4.71 -6.54
C ALA A 283 -14.56 -4.52 -7.33
N ALA A 284 -15.22 -3.36 -7.17
CA ALA A 284 -16.42 -2.99 -7.90
C ALA A 284 -16.24 -3.00 -9.43
N SER A 285 -15.02 -2.76 -9.94
CA SER A 285 -14.74 -2.84 -11.38
C SER A 285 -15.03 -4.22 -11.97
N GLY A 286 -14.87 -5.29 -11.17
CA GLY A 286 -15.17 -6.65 -11.55
C GLY A 286 -16.67 -6.99 -11.59
N THR A 287 -17.51 -6.18 -10.95
CA THR A 287 -18.97 -6.33 -11.02
C THR A 287 -19.52 -5.80 -12.34
N VAL A 288 -18.84 -4.80 -12.92
CA VAL A 288 -19.16 -4.22 -14.23
C VAL A 288 -18.55 -5.06 -15.35
N ASP A 289 -17.28 -5.45 -15.21
CA ASP A 289 -16.58 -6.28 -16.17
C ASP A 289 -15.80 -7.42 -15.47
N PRO A 290 -16.41 -8.61 -15.33
CA PRO A 290 -15.77 -9.77 -14.72
C PRO A 290 -14.50 -10.23 -15.45
N THR A 291 -14.31 -9.87 -16.73
CA THR A 291 -13.11 -10.26 -17.48
C THR A 291 -11.86 -9.52 -17.00
N ARG A 292 -12.01 -8.36 -16.34
CA ARG A 292 -10.90 -7.65 -15.67
C ARG A 292 -10.32 -8.46 -14.52
N ILE A 293 -11.18 -9.13 -13.74
CA ILE A 293 -10.78 -9.98 -12.62
C ILE A 293 -9.95 -11.17 -13.12
N GLN A 294 -10.36 -11.77 -14.24
CA GLN A 294 -9.60 -12.84 -14.88
C GLN A 294 -8.23 -12.34 -15.34
N ALA A 295 -8.16 -11.14 -15.93
CA ALA A 295 -6.89 -10.54 -16.36
C ALA A 295 -5.92 -10.30 -15.20
N TYR A 296 -6.40 -9.80 -14.06
CA TYR A 296 -5.56 -9.62 -12.86
C TYR A 296 -5.04 -10.95 -12.32
N SER A 297 -5.92 -11.95 -12.20
CA SER A 297 -5.55 -13.28 -11.70
C SER A 297 -4.58 -14.02 -12.66
N GLU A 298 -4.77 -13.88 -13.98
CA GLU A 298 -3.84 -14.40 -14.99
C GLU A 298 -2.46 -13.73 -14.88
N PHE A 299 -2.43 -12.42 -14.70
CA PHE A 299 -1.18 -11.69 -14.52
C PHE A 299 -0.42 -12.15 -13.27
N ILE A 300 -1.09 -12.27 -12.13
CA ILE A 300 -0.46 -12.79 -10.89
C ILE A 300 0.07 -14.20 -11.12
N SER A 301 -0.73 -15.09 -11.71
CA SER A 301 -0.33 -16.47 -12.06
C SER A 301 0.92 -16.49 -12.94
N TRP A 302 0.97 -15.60 -13.94
CA TRP A 302 2.11 -15.48 -14.84
C TRP A 302 3.37 -15.02 -14.09
N THR A 303 3.28 -14.07 -13.16
CA THR A 303 4.45 -13.64 -12.38
C THR A 303 5.02 -14.79 -11.56
N GLN A 304 4.17 -15.57 -10.89
CA GLN A 304 4.58 -16.70 -10.04
C GLN A 304 5.13 -17.87 -10.86
N ALA A 305 4.56 -18.13 -12.04
CA ALA A 305 5.04 -19.20 -12.93
C ALA A 305 6.36 -18.85 -13.63
N THR A 306 6.61 -17.57 -13.90
CA THR A 306 7.75 -17.12 -14.71
C THR A 306 8.96 -16.74 -13.85
N TYR A 307 8.74 -16.21 -12.65
CA TYR A 307 9.79 -15.62 -11.83
C TYR A 307 9.78 -16.22 -10.41
N PRO A 308 10.83 -17.00 -10.04
CA PRO A 308 10.84 -17.77 -8.80
C PRO A 308 11.07 -16.94 -7.53
N ASP A 309 11.37 -15.64 -7.66
CA ASP A 309 11.73 -14.71 -6.59
C ASP A 309 10.76 -13.52 -6.49
N VAL A 310 9.51 -13.72 -6.93
CA VAL A 310 8.42 -12.74 -6.79
C VAL A 310 7.58 -13.04 -5.56
N TYR A 311 7.39 -12.03 -4.72
CA TYR A 311 6.57 -12.12 -3.52
C TYR A 311 5.42 -11.10 -3.60
N TRP A 312 4.20 -11.61 -3.58
CA TRP A 312 2.98 -10.83 -3.43
C TRP A 312 2.64 -10.69 -1.94
N ILE A 313 2.87 -9.49 -1.41
CA ILE A 313 2.81 -9.19 0.03
C ILE A 313 1.93 -7.97 0.29
N ASN A 314 1.45 -7.83 1.52
CA ASN A 314 0.74 -6.63 1.94
C ASN A 314 1.68 -5.46 2.25
N ASN A 315 1.12 -4.27 2.44
CA ASN A 315 1.90 -3.04 2.62
C ASN A 315 2.67 -3.03 3.94
N GLN A 316 2.13 -3.62 5.00
CA GLN A 316 2.84 -3.80 6.28
C GLN A 316 4.06 -4.72 6.14
N GLN A 317 3.97 -5.81 5.36
CA GLN A 317 5.11 -6.67 5.05
C GLN A 317 6.15 -5.91 4.22
N LEU A 318 5.71 -5.09 3.26
CA LEU A 318 6.61 -4.24 2.48
C LEU A 318 7.35 -3.23 3.37
N LEU A 319 6.64 -2.55 4.28
CA LEU A 319 7.27 -1.62 5.23
C LEU A 319 8.19 -2.35 6.23
N SER A 320 7.79 -3.54 6.68
CA SER A 320 8.66 -4.41 7.49
C SER A 320 9.96 -4.75 6.75
N PHE A 321 9.88 -5.01 5.44
CA PHE A 321 11.06 -5.22 4.59
C PHE A 321 11.94 -3.97 4.48
N MET A 322 11.33 -2.78 4.48
CA MET A 322 12.07 -1.51 4.46
C MET A 322 12.82 -1.21 5.76
N THR A 323 12.29 -1.68 6.90
CA THR A 323 12.81 -1.33 8.23
C THR A 323 13.63 -2.43 8.89
N THR A 324 13.53 -3.67 8.40
CA THR A 324 14.21 -4.83 8.97
C THR A 324 15.41 -5.18 8.09
N PRO A 325 16.65 -5.20 8.62
CA PRO A 325 17.80 -5.63 7.85
C PRO A 325 17.67 -7.08 7.36
N PRO A 326 18.23 -7.42 6.19
CA PRO A 326 18.24 -8.79 5.72
C PRO A 326 19.07 -9.68 6.66
N PRO A 327 18.75 -10.98 6.75
CA PRO A 327 19.53 -11.92 7.53
C PRO A 327 20.96 -12.03 7.00
N THR A 328 21.90 -12.41 7.87
CA THR A 328 23.32 -12.58 7.51
C THR A 328 23.62 -13.93 6.84
N ASP A 329 22.63 -14.83 6.82
CA ASP A 329 22.70 -16.16 6.20
C ASP A 329 21.85 -16.22 4.92
N SER A 330 21.65 -17.42 4.38
CA SER A 330 20.83 -17.64 3.19
C SER A 330 19.33 -17.75 3.48
N SER A 331 18.87 -17.44 4.70
CA SER A 331 17.46 -17.52 5.06
C SER A 331 16.65 -16.46 4.30
N PRO A 332 15.38 -16.76 3.96
CA PRO A 332 14.48 -15.74 3.44
C PRO A 332 14.34 -14.56 4.40
N HIS A 333 14.11 -13.38 3.85
CA HIS A 333 13.89 -12.18 4.65
C HIS A 333 12.68 -12.39 5.60
N PRO A 334 12.79 -12.08 6.90
CA PRO A 334 11.75 -12.37 7.90
C PRO A 334 10.38 -11.75 7.54
N SER A 335 10.38 -10.56 6.97
CA SER A 335 9.15 -9.85 6.53
C SER A 335 8.37 -10.56 5.43
N LEU A 336 8.94 -11.56 4.75
CA LEU A 336 8.26 -12.33 3.71
C LEU A 336 7.52 -13.55 4.29
N GLY A 337 7.70 -13.84 5.58
CA GLY A 337 7.01 -14.93 6.26
C GLY A 337 5.52 -14.66 6.50
N CYS A 338 4.81 -15.69 6.95
CA CYS A 338 3.39 -15.66 7.28
C CYS A 338 3.07 -16.59 8.46
N THR A 339 1.93 -16.33 9.10
CA THR A 339 1.33 -17.22 10.11
C THR A 339 0.03 -17.77 9.55
N ILE A 340 -0.05 -19.08 9.40
CA ILE A 340 -1.22 -19.79 8.90
C ILE A 340 -1.89 -20.47 10.09
N TYR A 341 -3.14 -20.13 10.34
CA TYR A 341 -3.93 -20.75 11.41
C TYR A 341 -4.54 -22.05 10.89
N LEU A 342 -4.38 -23.12 11.66
CA LEU A 342 -4.85 -24.44 11.28
C LEU A 342 -6.20 -24.73 11.96
N PRO A 343 -7.14 -25.39 11.26
CA PRO A 343 -8.37 -25.86 11.89
C PRO A 343 -8.05 -26.92 12.95
N SER A 344 -8.89 -27.00 13.97
CA SER A 344 -8.82 -28.11 14.93
C SER A 344 -10.21 -28.49 15.40
N PRO A 345 -10.70 -29.71 15.09
CA PRO A 345 -12.02 -30.19 15.51
C PRO A 345 -12.22 -30.22 17.04
N SER A 346 -11.14 -30.13 17.81
CA SER A 346 -11.20 -30.08 19.28
C SER A 346 -11.49 -28.69 19.83
N ASN A 347 -11.45 -27.64 19.00
CA ASN A 347 -11.63 -26.27 19.44
C ASN A 347 -13.12 -25.93 19.53
N SER A 348 -13.48 -25.17 20.56
CA SER A 348 -14.82 -24.56 20.63
C SER A 348 -15.01 -23.60 19.45
N GLU A 349 -16.21 -23.57 18.88
CA GLU A 349 -16.60 -22.57 17.89
C GLU A 349 -16.42 -21.16 18.46
N ILE A 350 -15.59 -20.35 17.80
CA ILE A 350 -15.31 -18.95 18.14
C ILE A 350 -15.60 -18.08 16.92
N CYS A 351 -16.06 -16.85 17.16
CA CYS A 351 -16.39 -15.92 16.09
C CYS A 351 -15.16 -15.08 15.75
N ASP A 352 -14.19 -15.69 15.06
CA ASP A 352 -12.86 -15.15 14.80
C ASP A 352 -12.54 -14.91 13.31
N GLY A 353 -13.54 -15.04 12.43
CA GLY A 353 -13.34 -14.93 10.99
C GLY A 353 -13.07 -16.26 10.29
N ARG A 354 -13.16 -17.41 10.97
CA ARG A 354 -12.80 -18.72 10.40
C ARG A 354 -13.81 -19.81 10.75
N SER A 355 -13.70 -20.92 10.03
CA SER A 355 -14.35 -22.20 10.35
C SER A 355 -13.35 -23.05 11.14
N ASN A 356 -13.67 -23.33 12.40
CA ASN A 356 -12.78 -24.06 13.31
C ASN A 356 -13.04 -25.58 13.30
N THR A 357 -14.19 -26.00 12.76
CA THR A 357 -14.72 -27.37 12.83
C THR A 357 -14.24 -28.30 11.71
N GLY A 358 -13.37 -27.84 10.81
CA GLY A 358 -12.72 -28.68 9.80
C GLY A 358 -13.60 -29.04 8.59
N THR A 359 -14.74 -28.37 8.40
CA THR A 359 -15.39 -28.33 7.09
C THR A 359 -14.43 -27.61 6.14
N SER A 360 -14.32 -28.07 4.90
CA SER A 360 -13.27 -27.67 3.93
C SER A 360 -13.29 -26.20 3.49
N ASP A 361 -14.09 -25.35 4.15
CA ASP A 361 -14.20 -23.94 3.89
C ASP A 361 -13.70 -23.14 5.10
N PHE A 362 -12.37 -23.00 5.20
CA PHE A 362 -11.72 -22.17 6.22
C PHE A 362 -12.02 -20.68 6.05
N SER A 363 -12.65 -20.30 4.94
CA SER A 363 -12.91 -18.91 4.58
C SER A 363 -14.21 -18.37 5.15
N THR A 364 -15.06 -19.20 5.75
CA THR A 364 -16.34 -18.76 6.33
C THR A 364 -16.37 -18.91 7.84
N ILE A 365 -17.08 -18.00 8.51
CA ILE A 365 -17.26 -18.03 9.96
C ILE A 365 -18.20 -19.18 10.33
N ASP A 366 -17.89 -19.89 11.42
CA ASP A 366 -18.74 -20.97 11.96
C ASP A 366 -20.23 -20.53 12.07
N SER A 367 -21.13 -21.43 11.66
CA SER A 367 -22.56 -21.11 11.55
C SER A 367 -23.19 -20.69 12.88
N ASN A 368 -24.21 -19.83 12.85
CA ASN A 368 -24.93 -19.31 14.03
C ASN A 368 -24.11 -18.41 14.97
N LEU A 369 -22.87 -18.05 14.62
CA LEU A 369 -22.09 -17.11 15.43
C LEU A 369 -22.28 -15.64 15.02
N LEU A 370 -22.77 -15.36 13.81
CA LEU A 370 -22.91 -14.00 13.32
C LEU A 370 -24.23 -13.35 13.75
N SER A 371 -24.14 -12.07 14.11
CA SER A 371 -25.29 -11.18 14.21
C SER A 371 -25.51 -10.52 12.85
N SER A 372 -26.72 -10.67 12.29
CA SER A 372 -27.14 -9.98 11.06
C SER A 372 -27.92 -8.72 11.44
N CYS A 373 -27.38 -7.57 11.07
CA CYS A 373 -27.88 -6.27 11.52
C CYS A 373 -28.43 -5.48 10.35
N TYR A 374 -29.66 -5.01 10.46
CA TYR A 374 -30.33 -4.20 9.45
C TYR A 374 -30.60 -2.80 9.97
N PHE A 375 -30.23 -1.80 9.19
CA PHE A 375 -30.36 -0.39 9.54
C PHE A 375 -31.36 0.28 8.61
N THR A 376 -32.49 0.72 9.18
CA THR A 376 -33.60 1.31 8.44
C THR A 376 -33.24 2.64 7.79
N VAL A 377 -32.43 3.47 8.45
CA VAL A 377 -32.05 4.80 7.97
C VAL A 377 -31.19 4.73 6.71
N THR A 378 -30.21 3.82 6.69
CA THR A 378 -29.28 3.64 5.57
C THR A 378 -29.75 2.58 4.57
N GLN A 379 -30.84 1.87 4.87
CA GLN A 379 -31.32 0.70 4.13
C GLN A 379 -30.22 -0.31 3.84
N SER A 380 -29.32 -0.50 4.80
CA SER A 380 -28.14 -1.37 4.68
C SER A 380 -28.17 -2.48 5.70
N SER A 381 -27.48 -3.57 5.38
CA SER A 381 -27.22 -4.67 6.29
C SER A 381 -25.73 -4.92 6.45
N THR A 382 -25.31 -5.33 7.65
CA THR A 382 -23.96 -5.86 7.91
C THR A 382 -24.06 -7.10 8.77
N GLN A 383 -23.06 -7.97 8.69
CA GLN A 383 -22.86 -9.04 9.66
C GLN A 383 -21.67 -8.70 10.58
N THR A 384 -21.70 -9.19 11.82
CA THR A 384 -20.61 -9.00 12.79
C THR A 384 -20.66 -10.07 13.89
N CYS A 385 -19.50 -10.36 14.48
CA CYS A 385 -19.38 -11.20 15.66
C CYS A 385 -19.76 -10.52 16.98
N PHE A 386 -19.92 -9.19 17.01
CA PHE A 386 -19.93 -8.41 18.26
C PHE A 386 -21.31 -7.93 18.70
N GLY A 387 -22.37 -8.34 18.00
CA GLY A 387 -23.74 -7.90 18.25
C GLY A 387 -24.14 -6.69 17.41
N CYS A 388 -25.44 -6.45 17.27
CA CYS A 388 -25.94 -5.39 16.42
C CYS A 388 -25.88 -4.01 17.09
N PRO A 389 -25.22 -3.03 16.47
CA PRO A 389 -25.21 -1.67 16.96
C PRO A 389 -26.55 -0.99 16.70
N SER A 390 -26.84 0.07 17.46
CA SER A 390 -28.11 0.79 17.34
C SER A 390 -28.24 1.62 16.06
N ASN A 391 -27.12 2.06 15.47
CA ASN A 391 -27.07 2.75 14.18
C ASN A 391 -25.88 2.25 13.36
N PHE A 392 -25.83 2.57 12.07
CA PHE A 392 -24.67 2.31 11.21
C PHE A 392 -23.49 3.25 11.60
N PRO A 393 -22.19 2.91 11.39
CA PRO A 393 -21.09 3.83 11.70
C PRO A 393 -21.26 5.16 10.95
N ASN A 394 -21.02 6.25 11.66
CA ASN A 394 -21.18 7.63 11.19
C ASN A 394 -20.20 8.53 11.97
N THR A 395 -20.01 9.77 11.52
CA THR A 395 -19.10 10.77 12.09
C THR A 395 -19.73 11.73 13.10
N THR A 396 -21.06 11.67 13.35
CA THR A 396 -21.75 12.59 14.30
C THR A 396 -22.05 11.93 15.65
N GLY A 397 -21.73 12.62 16.76
CA GLY A 397 -21.84 12.12 18.14
C GLY A 397 -20.54 12.35 18.93
N SER A 398 -20.42 11.84 20.17
CA SER A 398 -19.19 11.90 20.97
C SER A 398 -18.07 10.99 20.41
N GLY A 399 -17.66 11.20 19.16
CA GLY A 399 -16.52 10.54 18.49
C GLY A 399 -16.72 9.06 18.18
N ILE A 400 -17.94 8.54 18.23
CA ILE A 400 -18.23 7.12 18.07
C ILE A 400 -19.43 6.95 17.13
N GLY A 401 -19.18 6.58 15.87
CA GLY A 401 -20.15 5.75 15.13
C GLY A 401 -20.37 4.47 15.93
N PRO A 402 -21.62 4.09 16.25
CA PRO A 402 -21.98 3.45 17.52
C PRO A 402 -21.28 2.11 17.73
N VAL A 403 -20.30 2.09 18.63
CA VAL A 403 -20.01 0.87 19.39
C VAL A 403 -21.34 0.47 20.05
N PRO A 404 -21.87 -0.76 19.81
CA PRO A 404 -23.14 -1.20 20.38
C PRO A 404 -23.19 -0.86 21.88
N PRO A 405 -24.30 -0.30 22.41
CA PRO A 405 -24.52 -0.28 23.85
C PRO A 405 -24.37 -1.72 24.35
N ARG A 406 -23.46 -1.95 25.29
CA ARG A 406 -23.24 -3.31 25.80
C ARG A 406 -24.47 -3.76 26.58
N ASP A 407 -25.27 -4.64 25.99
CA ASP A 407 -26.27 -5.41 26.70
C ASP A 407 -25.85 -6.88 26.81
N SER A 408 -26.66 -7.71 27.48
CA SER A 408 -26.37 -9.13 27.70
C SER A 408 -26.29 -9.97 26.41
N SER A 409 -26.65 -9.43 25.25
CA SER A 409 -26.53 -10.07 23.94
C SER A 409 -25.26 -9.67 23.17
N THR A 410 -24.57 -8.61 23.59
CA THR A 410 -23.34 -8.12 22.95
C THR A 410 -22.10 -8.88 23.42
N ARG A 411 -21.22 -9.22 22.49
CA ARG A 411 -19.97 -9.95 22.77
C ARG A 411 -18.84 -8.99 23.12
N ALA A 412 -17.80 -9.49 23.80
CA ALA A 412 -16.69 -8.64 24.21
C ALA A 412 -15.82 -8.24 23.02
N PHE A 413 -15.51 -6.94 22.87
CA PHE A 413 -14.60 -6.46 21.84
C PHE A 413 -13.17 -6.95 22.06
N VAL A 414 -12.46 -7.11 20.95
CA VAL A 414 -11.03 -7.39 20.96
C VAL A 414 -10.26 -6.31 21.73
N PRO A 415 -9.28 -6.67 22.57
CA PRO A 415 -8.35 -5.71 23.15
C PRO A 415 -7.58 -4.95 22.07
N ASP A 416 -7.23 -3.69 22.30
CA ASP A 416 -6.58 -2.86 21.27
C ASP A 416 -5.21 -3.42 20.82
N LEU A 417 -4.48 -4.07 21.72
CA LEU A 417 -3.22 -4.77 21.43
C LEU A 417 -3.42 -6.17 20.85
N GLY A 418 -4.64 -6.70 20.90
CA GLY A 418 -4.96 -8.06 20.52
C GLY A 418 -4.51 -9.08 21.56
N CYS A 419 -4.44 -10.33 21.13
CA CYS A 419 -3.95 -11.42 21.98
C CYS A 419 -2.42 -11.54 21.91
N PRO A 420 -1.78 -12.02 23.00
CA PRO A 420 -0.35 -12.25 23.00
C PRO A 420 0.03 -13.35 22.00
N GLY A 421 1.23 -13.23 21.41
CA GLY A 421 1.76 -14.23 20.48
C GLY A 421 0.86 -14.41 19.25
N THR A 422 0.51 -15.66 18.95
CA THR A 422 -0.42 -16.06 17.88
C THR A 422 -1.81 -16.41 18.41
N GLY A 423 -2.16 -15.92 19.61
CA GLY A 423 -3.49 -16.14 20.17
C GLY A 423 -4.57 -15.39 19.38
N VAL A 424 -5.81 -15.88 19.46
CA VAL A 424 -6.99 -15.30 18.83
C VAL A 424 -8.00 -14.91 19.89
N TRP A 425 -8.75 -13.83 19.66
CA TRP A 425 -9.75 -13.35 20.61
C TRP A 425 -11.06 -14.12 20.45
N ASP A 426 -11.52 -14.76 21.52
CA ASP A 426 -12.87 -15.32 21.62
C ASP A 426 -13.83 -14.24 22.18
N PRO A 427 -14.71 -13.66 21.34
CA PRO A 427 -15.61 -12.62 21.80
C PRO A 427 -16.75 -13.17 22.69
N ILE A 428 -17.06 -14.47 22.61
CA ILE A 428 -18.11 -15.13 23.41
C ILE A 428 -17.63 -15.31 24.85
N ALA A 429 -16.43 -15.89 25.02
CA ALA A 429 -15.85 -16.13 26.35
C ALA A 429 -15.04 -14.93 26.90
N ALA A 430 -14.87 -13.88 26.10
CA ALA A 430 -14.09 -12.69 26.44
C ALA A 430 -12.65 -13.01 26.90
N LYS A 431 -11.97 -13.89 26.17
CA LYS A 431 -10.60 -14.33 26.47
C LYS A 431 -9.80 -14.61 25.21
N CYS A 432 -8.48 -14.60 25.33
CA CYS A 432 -7.60 -15.11 24.29
C CYS A 432 -7.59 -16.64 24.31
N VAL A 433 -7.60 -17.24 23.13
CA VAL A 433 -7.49 -18.68 22.91
C VAL A 433 -6.32 -18.96 21.98
N ASP A 434 -5.57 -20.01 22.28
CA ASP A 434 -4.47 -20.45 21.42
C ASP A 434 -5.02 -21.38 20.35
N LEU A 435 -4.70 -21.07 19.09
CA LEU A 435 -4.99 -21.93 17.96
C LEU A 435 -3.70 -22.56 17.44
N PRO A 436 -3.74 -23.78 16.89
CA PRO A 436 -2.59 -24.34 16.22
C PRO A 436 -2.25 -23.47 15.00
N VAL A 437 -0.97 -23.16 14.86
CA VAL A 437 -0.45 -22.32 13.77
C VAL A 437 0.74 -22.99 13.10
N LEU A 438 0.84 -22.78 11.80
CA LEU A 438 2.05 -22.99 11.02
C LEU A 438 2.69 -21.63 10.76
N VAL A 439 3.91 -21.45 11.25
CA VAL A 439 4.69 -20.23 11.01
C VAL A 439 5.72 -20.52 9.92
N ILE A 440 5.62 -19.82 8.80
CA ILE A 440 6.54 -19.94 7.66
C ILE A 440 7.43 -18.70 7.64
N GLY A 441 8.74 -18.89 7.79
CA GLY A 441 9.68 -17.79 8.01
C GLY A 441 9.48 -17.13 9.40
N ASN A 442 10.49 -16.40 9.88
CA ASN A 442 10.31 -15.57 11.08
C ASN A 442 9.41 -14.41 10.71
N GLY A 443 8.09 -14.62 10.67
CA GLY A 443 7.09 -13.58 10.46
C GLY A 443 7.21 -12.55 11.56
N ALA A 444 8.10 -11.57 11.36
CA ALA A 444 8.24 -10.42 12.22
C ALA A 444 6.97 -9.59 12.04
N ILE A 445 5.93 -9.99 12.77
CA ILE A 445 4.80 -9.14 13.08
C ILE A 445 5.43 -7.83 13.56
N LEU A 446 5.03 -6.70 12.99
CA LEU A 446 5.50 -5.35 13.35
C LEU A 446 5.34 -5.00 14.85
N GLY A 447 4.90 -5.93 15.70
CA GLY A 447 4.79 -5.80 17.15
C GLY A 447 6.12 -5.65 17.91
N GLY A 448 7.27 -5.64 17.21
CA GLY A 448 8.57 -5.32 17.80
C GLY A 448 9.02 -3.86 17.58
N LEU A 449 8.44 -3.14 16.61
CA LEU A 449 8.79 -1.75 16.40
C LEU A 449 7.84 -0.90 17.25
N ASN A 450 8.33 -0.47 18.41
CA ASN A 450 7.74 0.63 19.16
C ASN A 450 7.93 1.93 18.35
N MET A 451 7.27 2.04 17.19
CA MET A 451 7.16 3.25 16.38
C MET A 451 6.01 4.09 16.92
N THR A 452 6.08 4.38 18.22
CA THR A 452 5.46 5.60 18.72
C THR A 452 6.19 6.72 17.98
N GLY A 453 5.51 7.36 17.03
CA GLY A 453 6.02 8.62 16.48
C GLY A 453 6.36 9.55 17.66
N PRO A 454 7.25 10.53 17.48
CA PRO A 454 7.66 11.45 18.56
C PRO A 454 6.48 12.20 19.24
N ASN A 455 5.26 12.08 18.71
CA ASN A 455 4.03 12.68 19.22
C ASN A 455 2.99 11.69 19.76
N ALA A 456 3.32 10.40 19.96
CA ALA A 456 2.40 9.46 20.60
C ALA A 456 2.24 9.85 22.09
N VAL A 457 1.27 10.72 22.38
CA VAL A 457 0.81 10.97 23.74
C VAL A 457 0.25 9.64 24.26
N PRO A 458 0.76 9.09 25.37
CA PRO A 458 0.12 7.93 25.99
C PRO A 458 -1.29 8.35 26.40
N ARG A 459 -2.34 7.84 25.74
CA ARG A 459 -3.70 7.90 26.30
C ARG A 459 -3.66 7.07 27.58
N SER A 460 -3.59 7.74 28.72
CA SER A 460 -3.71 7.12 30.03
C SER A 460 -5.03 6.38 30.12
N ASN A 461 -4.97 5.08 30.41
CA ASN A 461 -6.12 4.28 30.83
C ASN A 461 -6.75 4.91 32.08
N ALA A 462 -7.87 5.61 31.91
CA ALA A 462 -8.75 5.95 33.02
C ALA A 462 -9.68 4.76 33.31
N SER A 463 -9.12 3.75 33.99
CA SER A 463 -9.92 2.87 34.84
C SER A 463 -10.31 3.66 36.09
N GLY A 464 -11.60 3.93 36.27
CA GLY A 464 -12.10 4.71 37.39
C GLY A 464 -13.60 4.52 37.58
N THR A 465 -13.97 3.48 38.31
CA THR A 465 -15.29 3.28 38.88
C THR A 465 -15.70 4.45 39.78
N THR A 466 -16.88 5.04 39.56
CA THR A 466 -17.84 5.51 40.60
C THR A 466 -19.09 6.13 39.95
N ALA A 467 -20.26 5.57 40.25
CA ALA A 467 -21.53 6.32 40.39
C ALA A 467 -21.56 6.95 41.81
N PRO A 468 -22.51 7.83 42.22
CA PRO A 468 -23.80 8.22 41.58
C PRO A 468 -24.15 9.74 41.66
N GLY A 469 -25.29 10.15 41.08
CA GLY A 469 -26.05 11.31 41.58
C GLY A 469 -26.62 12.30 40.55
N THR A 470 -27.91 12.15 40.25
CA THR A 470 -28.95 13.17 39.97
C THR A 470 -28.55 14.63 39.69
N THR A 471 -28.95 15.19 38.54
CA THR A 471 -29.93 16.31 38.39
C THR A 471 -29.98 16.82 36.94
N ALA A 472 -31.19 16.88 36.36
CA ALA A 472 -31.56 17.78 35.24
C ALA A 472 -31.82 19.19 35.82
N PRO A 473 -31.91 20.32 35.06
CA PRO A 473 -32.64 20.47 33.79
C PRO A 473 -32.04 21.46 32.76
N GLY A 474 -32.66 21.59 31.59
CA GLY A 474 -32.59 22.83 30.79
C GLY A 474 -32.60 22.66 29.28
N ALA A 475 -33.79 22.74 28.69
CA ALA A 475 -34.04 22.81 27.25
C ALA A 475 -33.49 24.10 26.61
N THR A 476 -33.13 24.05 25.32
CA THR A 476 -33.75 24.87 24.24
C THR A 476 -33.19 24.51 22.86
N ALA A 477 -34.09 24.21 21.93
CA ALA A 477 -33.85 24.19 20.48
C ALA A 477 -33.94 25.61 19.89
N PRO A 478 -33.46 25.84 18.65
CA PRO A 478 -34.40 26.00 17.52
C PRO A 478 -33.89 25.29 16.24
N SER A 479 -34.73 24.52 15.53
CA SER A 479 -35.63 24.92 14.42
C SER A 479 -34.94 25.33 13.12
N ALA A 480 -34.93 24.38 12.18
CA ALA A 480 -35.22 24.45 10.74
C ALA A 480 -35.11 25.78 9.97
N ALA A 481 -34.35 25.76 8.88
CA ALA A 481 -34.65 26.48 7.64
C ALA A 481 -33.98 25.83 6.41
N ALA A 482 -34.78 25.18 5.58
CA ALA A 482 -34.67 25.17 4.12
C ALA A 482 -35.93 25.93 3.60
N PRO A 483 -36.08 26.35 2.32
CA PRO A 483 -35.34 25.95 1.12
C PRO A 483 -34.93 27.14 0.21
N GLY A 484 -34.11 26.87 -0.81
CA GLY A 484 -33.74 27.88 -1.80
C GLY A 484 -33.19 27.27 -3.09
N THR A 485 -34.09 26.86 -3.97
CA THR A 485 -33.82 26.65 -5.39
C THR A 485 -33.41 27.97 -6.04
N ASN A 486 -32.30 28.00 -6.78
CA ASN A 486 -32.16 28.89 -7.93
C ASN A 486 -31.10 28.36 -8.89
N GLY A 487 -31.54 28.11 -10.13
CA GLY A 487 -30.68 27.87 -11.26
C GLY A 487 -29.95 29.14 -11.69
N GLY A 488 -28.73 28.96 -12.16
CA GLY A 488 -27.93 29.98 -12.81
C GLY A 488 -26.96 29.33 -13.79
N LYS A 489 -27.38 29.25 -15.07
CA LYS A 489 -26.46 29.16 -16.20
C LYS A 489 -25.58 30.41 -16.21
N VAL A 490 -24.25 30.30 -16.25
CA VAL A 490 -23.39 31.28 -16.95
C VAL A 490 -22.05 30.65 -17.37
N SER A 491 -21.82 30.75 -18.67
CA SER A 491 -20.57 30.87 -19.46
C SER A 491 -19.41 29.89 -19.31
N THR A 492 -19.27 29.11 -20.36
CA THR A 492 -18.00 28.85 -21.06
C THR A 492 -17.11 30.09 -21.15
N SER A 493 -15.88 30.01 -20.66
CA SER A 493 -14.79 30.86 -21.15
C SER A 493 -13.65 29.96 -21.61
N ALA A 494 -13.44 29.97 -22.92
CA ALA A 494 -12.24 29.46 -23.55
C ALA A 494 -11.13 30.50 -23.32
N SER A 495 -10.02 30.08 -22.72
CA SER A 495 -8.76 30.81 -22.78
C SER A 495 -7.75 29.96 -23.55
N SER A 496 -7.40 30.47 -24.72
CA SER A 496 -6.34 30.00 -25.60
C SER A 496 -4.94 30.38 -25.08
N ALA A 497 -3.93 29.73 -25.67
CA ALA A 497 -2.48 29.90 -25.55
C ALA A 497 -1.81 29.06 -24.44
N SER A 498 -0.72 28.31 -24.66
CA SER A 498 0.28 28.37 -25.73
C SER A 498 0.96 27.01 -25.91
N SER A 499 1.19 26.63 -27.17
CA SER A 499 2.00 25.49 -27.55
C SER A 499 3.48 25.80 -27.34
N ALA A 500 4.11 25.22 -26.32
CA ALA A 500 5.56 25.20 -26.17
C ALA A 500 6.12 23.96 -26.88
N THR A 501 6.66 24.15 -28.08
CA THR A 501 7.52 23.17 -28.74
C THR A 501 8.85 23.11 -27.98
N SER A 502 9.10 22.05 -27.22
CA SER A 502 10.42 21.78 -26.65
C SER A 502 11.35 21.25 -27.74
N SER A 503 12.36 22.05 -28.07
CA SER A 503 13.49 21.65 -28.91
C SER A 503 14.40 20.73 -28.09
N LEU A 504 14.73 19.55 -28.64
CA LEU A 504 15.78 18.69 -28.11
C LEU A 504 17.13 19.39 -28.28
N GLN A 505 17.67 19.99 -27.23
CA GLN A 505 19.09 20.31 -27.17
C GLN A 505 19.87 19.07 -26.74
N LEU A 506 20.44 18.37 -27.73
CA LEU A 506 21.53 17.42 -27.49
C LEU A 506 22.77 18.21 -27.05
N SER A 507 23.34 17.84 -25.91
CA SER A 507 24.56 18.45 -25.41
C SER A 507 25.73 18.17 -26.35
N TRP A 508 26.64 19.14 -26.49
CA TRP A 508 27.84 19.07 -27.35
C TRP A 508 28.72 17.82 -27.08
N ALA A 509 28.64 17.27 -25.87
CA ALA A 509 29.32 16.04 -25.49
C ALA A 509 28.78 14.80 -26.24
N VAL A 510 27.47 14.74 -26.50
CA VAL A 510 26.86 13.59 -27.22
C VAL A 510 27.23 13.63 -28.70
N ILE A 511 27.31 14.83 -29.29
CA ILE A 511 27.70 15.02 -30.70
C ILE A 511 29.17 14.63 -30.93
N MET A 512 30.07 14.96 -29.99
CA MET A 512 31.48 14.57 -30.09
C MET A 512 31.69 13.05 -29.94
N ASN A 513 30.92 12.38 -29.08
CA ASN A 513 31.05 10.93 -28.89
C ASN A 513 30.57 10.12 -30.11
N ILE A 514 29.52 10.58 -30.80
CA ILE A 514 29.05 9.93 -32.04
C ILE A 514 30.08 10.13 -33.18
N ALA A 515 30.72 11.30 -33.27
CA ALA A 515 31.73 11.56 -34.28
C ALA A 515 32.98 10.66 -34.11
N VAL A 516 33.41 10.38 -32.88
CA VAL A 516 34.58 9.50 -32.61
C VAL A 516 34.28 8.04 -32.94
N ILE A 517 33.07 7.55 -32.66
CA ILE A 517 32.65 6.18 -32.98
C ILE A 517 32.56 5.98 -34.50
N VAL A 518 32.06 6.97 -35.24
CA VAL A 518 31.98 6.90 -36.71
C VAL A 518 33.37 6.92 -37.35
N ILE A 519 34.33 7.68 -36.82
CA ILE A 519 35.71 7.72 -37.34
C ILE A 519 36.43 6.38 -37.11
N CYS A 520 36.19 5.71 -35.98
CA CYS A 520 36.74 4.38 -35.72
C CYS A 520 36.16 3.29 -36.64
N LEU A 521 34.87 3.35 -36.98
CA LEU A 521 34.21 2.38 -37.85
C LEU A 521 34.60 2.55 -39.34
N MET A 522 34.98 3.76 -39.77
CA MET A 522 35.41 4.01 -41.16
C MET A 522 36.89 3.68 -41.43
N SER A 523 37.65 3.28 -40.41
CA SER A 523 39.09 2.97 -40.52
C SER A 523 39.42 1.48 -40.30
N SER A 524 38.41 0.61 -40.31
CA SER A 524 38.53 -0.86 -40.20
C SER A 524 38.47 -1.54 -41.55
#